data_AF-A0A958B0S1-F1
#
_entry.id   AF-A0A958B0S1-F1
#
_cell.length_a   1.000
_cell.length_b   1.000
_cell.length_c   1.000
_cell.angle_alpha   90.00
_cell.angle_beta   90.00
_cell.angle_gamma   90.00
#
_symmetry.space_group_name_H-M   'P 1'
#
loop_
_entity.id
_entity.type
_entity.pdbx_description
1 polymer ?
#
loop_
_entity_poly.entity_id
_entity_poly.type
_entity_poly.pdbx_seq_one_letter_code
_entity_poly.pdbx_strand_id
1 'polypeptide(L)' 'MEQNGFAVKAKDLNSTEAQQVLSQVPEQLQGCHTAVVDGYIIEGHVPAEDVNRLLAERPA' A
#
# COMPACT_ATOMS: atom_id res chain seq x y z
N MET A 1 5.83 8.96 3.26
CA MET A 1 4.42 9.01 3.71
C MET A 1 4.23 9.87 4.96
N GLU A 2 4.95 9.66 6.07
CA GLU A 2 4.76 10.45 7.31
C GLU A 2 4.89 11.97 7.13
N GLN A 3 5.93 12.41 6.42
CA GLN A 3 6.15 13.84 6.10
C GLN A 3 5.03 14.47 5.25
N ASN A 4 4.16 13.64 4.66
CA ASN A 4 3.01 14.07 3.87
C ASN A 4 1.70 13.98 4.69
N GLY A 5 1.78 13.88 6.02
CA GLY A 5 0.63 13.91 6.92
C GLY A 5 -0.06 12.56 7.16
N PHE A 6 0.47 11.46 6.60
CA PHE A 6 -0.06 10.13 6.86
C PHE A 6 0.41 9.61 8.22
N ALA A 7 -0.51 9.08 9.03
CA ALA A 7 -0.15 8.28 10.19
C ALA A 7 0.30 6.88 9.71
N VAL A 8 1.61 6.63 9.74
CA VAL A 8 2.20 5.39 9.22
C VAL A 8 2.48 4.44 10.38
N LYS A 9 2.12 3.17 10.19
CA LYS A 9 2.58 2.07 11.04
C LYS A 9 3.37 1.10 10.17
N ALA A 10 4.70 1.23 10.20
CA ALA A 10 5.58 0.29 9.54
C ALA A 10 5.63 -1.04 10.31
N LYS A 11 5.57 -2.15 9.58
CA LYS A 11 5.75 -3.49 10.14
C LYS A 11 6.57 -4.32 9.15
N ASP A 12 7.72 -4.80 9.62
CA ASP A 12 8.47 -5.81 8.89
C ASP A 12 7.76 -7.15 9.01
N LEU A 13 7.44 -7.74 7.86
CA LEU A 13 6.71 -8.99 7.78
C LEU A 13 7.68 -10.16 7.58
N ASN A 14 7.39 -11.27 8.25
CA ASN A 14 8.04 -12.53 7.87
C ASN A 14 7.43 -13.08 6.56
N SER A 15 8.06 -14.10 5.98
CA SER A 15 7.65 -14.66 4.68
C SER A 15 6.19 -15.13 4.63
N THR A 16 5.65 -15.68 5.73
CA THR A 16 4.25 -16.13 5.78
C THR A 16 3.29 -14.95 5.76
N GLU A 17 3.57 -13.93 6.58
CA GLU A 17 2.74 -12.73 6.64
C GLU A 17 2.79 -11.93 5.34
N ALA A 18 3.98 -11.84 4.72
CA ALA A 18 4.16 -11.21 3.42
C ALA A 18 3.33 -11.94 2.34
N GLN A 19 3.36 -13.28 2.30
CA GLN A 19 2.56 -14.06 1.34
C GLN A 19 1.05 -13.84 1.52
N GLN A 20 0.57 -13.71 2.76
CA GLN A 20 -0.84 -13.42 3.02
C GLN A 20 -1.25 -12.06 2.45
N VAL A 21 -0.42 -11.03 2.62
CA VAL A 21 -0.68 -9.70 2.04
C VAL A 21 -0.62 -9.75 0.52
N LEU A 22 0.45 -10.33 -0.04
CA LEU A 22 0.69 -10.39 -1.48
C LEU A 22 -0.35 -11.25 -2.23
N SER A 23 -1.00 -12.20 -1.57
CA SER A 23 -2.08 -13.00 -2.18
C SER A 23 -3.28 -12.17 -2.66
N GLN A 24 -3.41 -10.92 -2.17
CA GLN A 24 -4.44 -9.96 -2.60
C GLN A 24 -3.97 -9.07 -3.75
N VAL A 25 -2.72 -9.21 -4.19
CA VAL A 25 -2.09 -8.42 -5.25
C VAL A 25 -1.74 -9.34 -6.43
N PRO A 26 -2.15 -9.02 -7.67
CA PRO A 26 -1.73 -9.78 -8.84
C PRO A 26 -0.20 -9.94 -8.88
N GLU A 27 0.28 -11.16 -9.14
CA GLU A 27 1.72 -11.50 -9.05
C GLU A 27 2.62 -10.55 -9.86
N GLN A 28 2.14 -10.09 -11.00
CA GLN A 28 2.84 -9.17 -11.90
C GLN A 28 3.04 -7.75 -11.33
N LEU A 29 2.26 -7.39 -10.31
CA LEU A 29 2.31 -6.07 -9.66
C LEU A 29 3.04 -6.11 -8.32
N GLN A 30 3.31 -7.30 -7.78
CA GLN A 30 3.99 -7.47 -6.49
C GLN A 30 5.39 -6.86 -6.54
N GLY A 31 5.72 -6.09 -5.53
CA GLY A 31 6.97 -5.39 -5.36
C GLY A 31 7.59 -5.63 -3.99
N CYS A 32 8.47 -4.72 -3.59
CA CYS A 32 9.21 -4.82 -2.33
C CYS A 32 8.38 -4.42 -1.10
N HIS A 33 7.31 -3.65 -1.28
CA HIS A 33 6.50 -3.13 -0.18
C HIS A 33 5.06 -2.89 -0.62
N THR A 34 4.17 -3.31 0.28
CA THR A 34 2.73 -3.14 0.17
C THR A 34 2.25 -2.28 1.32
N ALA A 35 1.47 -1.25 1.02
CA ALA A 35 0.76 -0.46 2.01
C ALA A 35 -0.75 -0.67 1.87
N VAL A 36 -1.46 -0.59 2.99
CA VAL A 36 -2.92 -0.62 3.01
C VAL A 36 -3.41 0.68 3.63
N VAL A 37 -4.28 1.40 2.92
CA VAL A 37 -4.86 2.67 3.38
C VAL A 37 -6.34 2.72 3.02
N ASP A 38 -7.20 2.85 4.03
CA ASP A 38 -8.65 2.95 3.86
C ASP A 38 -9.27 1.88 2.94
N GLY A 39 -8.76 0.65 3.04
CA GLY A 39 -9.18 -0.51 2.24
C GLY A 39 -8.47 -0.66 0.89
N TYR A 40 -7.70 0.32 0.44
CA TYR A 40 -6.91 0.24 -0.79
C TYR A 40 -5.54 -0.38 -0.54
N ILE A 41 -5.10 -1.21 -1.48
CA ILE A 41 -3.73 -1.73 -1.54
C ILE A 41 -2.90 -0.82 -2.45
N ILE A 42 -1.80 -0.32 -1.93
CA ILE A 42 -0.84 0.55 -2.62
C ILE A 42 0.48 -0.21 -2.72
N GLU A 43 0.88 -0.52 -3.95
CA GLU A 43 2.04 -1.36 -4.22
C GLU A 43 3.16 -0.54 -4.86
N GLY A 44 4.39 -0.67 -4.34
CA GLY A 44 5.57 0.02 -4.88
C GLY A 44 5.71 1.49 -4.44
N HIS A 45 6.65 2.21 -5.05
CA HIS A 45 7.00 3.60 -4.68
C HIS A 45 5.97 4.60 -5.23
N VAL A 46 4.76 4.59 -4.67
CA VAL A 46 3.70 5.50 -5.08
C VAL A 46 3.87 6.86 -4.39
N PRO A 47 3.86 7.99 -5.13
CA PRO A 47 3.87 9.33 -4.54
C PRO A 47 2.66 9.57 -3.63
N ALA A 48 2.88 10.33 -2.56
CA ALA A 48 1.83 10.64 -1.59
C ALA A 48 0.65 11.43 -2.22
N GLU A 49 0.93 12.26 -3.23
CA GLU A 49 -0.10 13.00 -3.97
C GLU A 49 -1.08 12.07 -4.72
N ASP A 50 -0.57 10.99 -5.31
CA ASP A 50 -1.39 10.02 -6.03
C ASP A 50 -2.25 9.21 -5.05
N VAL A 51 -1.72 8.88 -3.87
CA VAL A 51 -2.50 8.25 -2.79
C VAL A 51 -3.60 9.19 -2.29
N ASN A 52 -3.31 10.47 -2.10
CA ASN A 52 -4.33 11.46 -1.73
C ASN A 52 -5.42 11.58 -2.81
N ARG A 53 -5.03 11.61 -4.09
CA ARG A 53 -5.98 11.64 -5.20
C ARG A 53 -6.89 10.40 -5.18
N LEU A 54 -6.31 9.21 -5.02
CA LEU A 54 -7.07 7.95 -4.90
C LEU A 54 -8.09 8.02 -3.76
N LEU A 55 -7.69 8.49 -2.58
CA LEU A 55 -8.56 8.56 -1.41
C LEU A 55 -9.66 9.61 -1.54
N ALA A 56 -9.42 10.69 -2.29
CA ALA A 56 -10.40 11.73 -2.58
C ALA A 56 -11.40 11.30 -3.65
N GLU A 57 -10.92 10.65 -4.73
CA GLU A 57 -11.74 10.28 -5.89
C GLU A 57 -12.49 8.97 -5.68
N ARG A 58 -11.93 8.03 -4.91
CA ARG A 58 -12.49 6.70 -4.61
C ARG A 58 -13.06 5.99 -5.86
N PRO A 59 -12.25 5.76 -6.90
CA PRO A 59 -12.71 5.13 -8.13
C PRO A 59 -13.25 3.71 -7.86
N ALA A 60 -14.26 3.30 -8.64
CA ALA A 60 -14.95 2.01 -8.54
C ALA A 60 -14.37 0.95 -9.50
#